data_AF-A0A925XRP8-F1
#
_entry.id   AF-A0A925XRP8-F1
#
_cell.length_a   1.000
_cell.length_b   1.000
_cell.length_c   1.000
_cell.angle_alpha   90.00
_cell.angle_beta   90.00
_cell.angle_gamma   90.00
#
_symmetry.space_group_name_H-M   'P 1'
#
loop_
_entity.id
_entity.type
_entity.pdbx_description
1 polymer ?
#
loop_
_entity_poly.entity_id
_entity_poly.type
_entity_poly.pdbx_seq_one_letter_code
_entity_poly.pdbx_strand_id
1 'polypeptide(L)'
;MVPIRDENPSYNVPYVTYALILTNIVVFVYELSLGEASLEGFFNRYAAVSNKIAPAFGDLINGDVGAATQLTPLITAMFLHGGFLHVAGNMLYLWIFGDNVEDRMGHFGFLVFYLLCGALSILVQVFFNPDSSIPSLGASGAIAGVLGAYIVQFPKARVQAIFPLGFIPIPFKISAIWFLGWWFVQQAFYGVADLGARSAVGMEQGGVAYWAHAGGFVIGAILVFLFVRDPRSPYQGSR
;
A
#
# COMPACT_ATOMS: atom_id res chain seq x y z
N MET A 1 -13.03 8.71 2.88
CA MET A 1 -13.16 8.93 4.34
C MET A 1 -11.76 9.01 4.92
N VAL A 2 -11.49 9.90 5.87
CA VAL A 2 -10.15 10.06 6.45
C VAL A 2 -10.17 9.47 7.87
N PRO A 3 -9.40 8.42 8.17
CA PRO A 3 -9.31 7.89 9.52
C PRO A 3 -8.49 8.86 10.40
N ILE A 4 -8.89 9.03 11.65
CA ILE A 4 -8.16 9.84 12.65
C ILE A 4 -7.32 8.91 13.54
N ARG A 5 -7.95 7.83 14.00
CA ARG A 5 -7.40 6.90 14.98
C ARG A 5 -8.29 5.66 15.06
N ASP A 6 -7.74 4.55 15.52
CA ASP A 6 -8.50 3.37 15.95
C ASP A 6 -8.54 3.24 17.48
N GLU A 7 -9.51 2.48 17.99
CA GLU A 7 -9.69 2.30 19.44
C GLU A 7 -8.87 1.13 20.02
N ASN A 8 -8.05 0.45 19.21
CA ASN A 8 -7.27 -0.69 19.67
C ASN A 8 -5.90 -0.25 20.24
N PRO A 9 -5.59 -0.56 21.52
CA PRO A 9 -4.29 -0.23 22.08
C PRO A 9 -3.21 -1.15 21.51
N SER A 10 -2.08 -0.61 21.05
CA SER A 10 -0.86 -1.39 20.76
C SER A 10 -0.13 -1.73 22.05
N TYR A 11 0.30 -2.99 22.24
CA TYR A 11 1.00 -3.41 23.46
C TYR A 11 2.52 -3.23 23.38
N ASN A 12 3.09 -3.41 22.19
CA ASN A 12 4.50 -3.17 21.93
C ASN A 12 4.72 -1.85 21.19
N VAL A 13 5.91 -1.26 21.37
CA VAL A 13 6.33 -0.09 20.59
C VAL A 13 6.53 -0.52 19.12
N PRO A 14 5.84 0.09 18.14
CA PRO A 14 5.84 -0.36 16.76
C PRO A 14 7.06 0.19 15.98
N TYR A 15 8.25 -0.32 16.32
CA TYR A 15 9.53 0.17 15.77
C TYR A 15 9.60 0.10 14.25
N VAL A 16 9.07 -0.96 13.63
CA VAL A 16 9.14 -1.14 12.18
C VAL A 16 8.18 -0.18 11.48
N THR A 17 6.98 0.01 12.02
CA THR A 17 6.04 1.02 11.52
C THR A 17 6.69 2.41 11.54
N TYR A 18 7.35 2.79 12.65
CA TYR A 18 8.06 4.08 12.73
C TYR A 18 9.24 4.16 11.75
N ALA A 19 10.03 3.09 11.61
CA ALA A 19 11.16 3.05 10.68
C ALA A 19 10.69 3.16 9.22
N LEU A 20 9.60 2.48 8.85
CA LEU A 20 9.00 2.58 7.53
C LEU A 20 8.50 4.00 7.27
N ILE A 21 7.79 4.61 8.23
CA ILE A 21 7.32 5.99 8.10
C ILE A 21 8.49 6.96 7.90
N LEU A 22 9.51 6.86 8.76
CA LEU A 22 10.71 7.69 8.66
C LEU A 22 11.42 7.51 7.31
N THR A 23 11.56 6.27 6.84
CA THR A 23 12.20 5.96 5.55
C THR A 23 11.45 6.63 4.39
N ASN A 24 10.13 6.52 4.36
CA ASN A 24 9.30 7.17 3.34
C ASN A 24 9.43 8.69 3.37
N ILE A 25 9.44 9.30 4.57
CA ILE A 25 9.63 10.75 4.72
C ILE A 25 11.01 11.18 4.23
N VAL A 26 12.08 10.45 4.58
CA VAL A 26 13.45 10.75 4.15
C VAL A 26 13.58 10.64 2.63
N VAL A 27 13.03 9.60 2.02
CA VAL A 27 13.03 9.42 0.56
C VAL A 27 12.25 10.54 -0.12
N PHE A 28 11.08 10.93 0.41
CA PHE A 28 10.31 12.04 -0.13
C PHE A 28 11.03 13.39 0.00
N VAL A 29 11.73 13.64 1.11
CA VAL A 29 12.59 14.84 1.26
C VAL A 29 13.71 14.85 0.23
N TYR A 30 14.29 13.68 -0.08
CA TYR A 30 15.26 13.55 -1.16
C TYR A 30 14.63 13.84 -2.53
N GLU A 31 13.43 13.32 -2.83
CA GLU A 31 12.68 13.62 -4.05
C GLU A 31 12.46 15.14 -4.22
N LEU A 32 12.10 15.85 -3.15
CA LEU A 32 11.94 17.31 -3.15
C LEU A 32 13.24 18.08 -3.40
N SER A 33 14.39 17.46 -3.12
CA SER A 33 15.71 18.07 -3.36
C SER A 33 16.18 17.97 -4.81
N LEU A 34 15.54 17.12 -5.62
CA LEU A 34 15.89 16.88 -7.01
C LEU A 34 15.25 17.94 -7.93
N GLY A 35 16.02 18.39 -8.92
CA GLY A 35 15.45 19.14 -10.05
C GLY A 35 14.60 18.24 -10.96
N GLU A 36 13.73 18.83 -11.77
CA GLU A 36 12.73 18.12 -12.59
C GLU A 36 13.31 16.95 -13.40
N ALA A 37 14.38 17.18 -14.17
CA ALA A 37 15.01 16.14 -14.98
C ALA A 37 15.64 15.01 -14.13
N SER A 38 16.19 15.35 -12.96
CA SER A 38 16.76 14.36 -12.04
C SER A 38 15.67 13.54 -11.33
N LEU A 39 14.54 14.18 -10.99
CA LEU A 39 13.38 13.52 -10.41
C LEU A 39 12.74 12.54 -11.41
N GLU A 40 12.60 12.96 -12.66
CA GLU A 40 12.11 12.08 -13.73
C GLU A 40 13.02 10.88 -13.92
N GLY A 41 14.35 11.09 -13.98
CA GLY A 41 15.34 10.01 -14.03
C GLY A 41 15.28 9.08 -12.80
N PHE A 42 15.01 9.63 -11.61
CA PHE A 42 14.85 8.88 -10.38
C PHE A 42 13.61 7.98 -10.43
N PHE A 43 12.45 8.51 -10.83
CA PHE A 43 11.23 7.70 -11.01
C PHE A 43 11.37 6.67 -12.12
N ASN A 44 11.98 7.01 -13.25
CA ASN A 44 12.22 6.07 -14.34
C ASN A 44 13.04 4.85 -13.94
N ARG A 45 13.89 4.99 -12.90
CA ARG A 45 14.74 3.92 -12.38
C ARG A 45 14.09 3.13 -11.24
N TYR A 46 13.39 3.80 -10.33
CA TYR A 46 12.97 3.20 -9.05
C TYR A 46 11.46 3.00 -8.91
N ALA A 47 10.63 3.62 -9.77
CA ALA A 47 9.19 3.38 -9.80
C ALA A 47 8.85 2.15 -10.65
N ALA A 48 7.76 1.49 -10.31
CA ALA A 48 7.34 0.27 -10.98
C ALA A 48 6.56 0.59 -12.25
N VAL A 49 7.07 0.17 -13.41
CA VAL A 49 6.37 0.33 -14.69
C VAL A 49 6.02 -1.05 -15.22
N SER A 50 4.73 -1.31 -15.46
CA SER A 50 4.26 -2.66 -15.80
C SER A 50 4.93 -3.22 -17.06
N ASN A 51 5.07 -2.40 -18.10
CA ASN A 51 5.64 -2.83 -19.37
C ASN A 51 7.16 -3.09 -19.32
N LYS A 52 7.84 -2.70 -18.22
CA LYS A 52 9.23 -3.06 -17.94
C LYS A 52 9.31 -4.32 -17.08
N ILE A 53 8.45 -4.44 -16.07
CA ILE A 53 8.47 -5.56 -15.12
C ILE A 53 8.02 -6.87 -15.77
N ALA A 54 6.97 -6.85 -16.58
CA ALA A 54 6.44 -8.06 -17.23
C ALA A 54 7.49 -8.81 -18.08
N PRO A 55 8.21 -8.17 -19.02
CA PRO A 55 9.24 -8.86 -19.81
C PRO A 55 10.47 -9.23 -18.98
N ALA A 56 10.84 -8.43 -17.96
CA ALA A 56 12.03 -8.66 -17.15
C ALA A 56 12.05 -10.04 -16.46
N PHE A 57 10.89 -10.62 -16.12
CA PHE A 57 10.82 -11.99 -15.62
C PHE A 57 11.23 -13.02 -16.69
N GLY A 58 10.77 -12.84 -17.93
CA GLY A 58 11.13 -13.72 -19.05
C GLY A 58 12.61 -13.62 -19.38
N ASP A 59 13.14 -12.40 -19.45
CA ASP A 59 14.54 -12.13 -19.74
C ASP A 59 15.47 -12.74 -18.67
N LEU A 60 15.09 -12.63 -17.40
CA LEU A 60 15.83 -13.25 -16.29
C LEU A 60 15.82 -14.79 -16.38
N ILE A 61 14.68 -15.40 -16.70
CA ILE A 61 14.57 -16.86 -16.91
C ILE A 61 15.43 -17.30 -18.10
N ASN A 62 15.54 -16.47 -19.14
CA ASN A 62 16.36 -16.72 -20.32
C ASN A 62 17.86 -16.42 -20.12
N GLY A 63 18.27 -16.02 -18.91
CA GLY A 63 19.67 -15.86 -18.52
C GLY A 63 20.22 -14.43 -18.61
N ASP A 64 19.39 -13.42 -18.91
CA ASP A 64 19.81 -12.02 -18.82
C ASP A 64 19.78 -11.55 -17.35
N VAL A 65 20.91 -11.65 -16.68
CA VAL A 65 21.06 -11.18 -15.29
C VAL A 65 20.87 -9.66 -15.19
N GLY A 66 21.07 -8.90 -16.28
CA GLY A 66 20.81 -7.47 -16.33
C GLY A 66 19.34 -7.13 -16.09
N ALA A 67 18.41 -8.02 -16.47
CA ALA A 67 16.98 -7.86 -16.25
C ALA A 67 16.60 -7.83 -14.75
N ALA A 68 17.43 -8.40 -13.86
CA ALA A 68 17.19 -8.34 -12.41
C ALA A 68 17.11 -6.89 -11.90
N THR A 69 17.82 -5.95 -12.54
CA THR A 69 17.76 -4.53 -12.17
C THR A 69 16.37 -3.94 -12.44
N GLN A 70 15.66 -4.41 -13.46
CA GLN A 70 14.30 -3.98 -13.78
C GLN A 70 13.24 -4.52 -12.81
N LEU A 71 13.59 -5.50 -11.96
CA LEU A 71 12.73 -6.02 -10.90
C LEU A 71 12.93 -5.32 -9.55
N THR A 72 13.99 -4.51 -9.40
CA THR A 72 14.22 -3.72 -8.17
C THR A 72 13.06 -2.79 -7.79
N PRO A 73 12.28 -2.22 -8.73
CA PRO A 73 11.08 -1.45 -8.43
C PRO A 73 9.98 -2.20 -7.67
N LEU A 74 10.00 -3.55 -7.64
CA LEU A 74 9.07 -4.31 -6.78
C LEU A 74 9.21 -3.95 -5.29
N ILE A 75 10.38 -3.44 -4.88
CA ILE A 75 10.64 -2.98 -3.52
C ILE A 75 10.82 -1.47 -3.49
N THR A 76 11.63 -0.89 -4.37
CA THR A 76 11.96 0.54 -4.28
C THR A 76 10.76 1.45 -4.51
N ALA A 77 9.82 1.05 -5.37
CA ALA A 77 8.63 1.85 -5.65
C ALA A 77 7.75 2.07 -4.40
N MET A 78 7.83 1.17 -3.42
CA MET A 78 7.10 1.27 -2.15
C MET A 78 7.49 2.50 -1.32
N PHE A 79 8.64 3.11 -1.61
CA PHE A 79 9.19 4.23 -0.83
C PHE A 79 9.09 5.58 -1.54
N LEU A 80 8.66 5.59 -2.81
CA LEU A 80 8.60 6.78 -3.65
C LEU A 80 7.22 7.45 -3.58
N HIS A 81 7.16 8.78 -3.65
CA HIS A 81 5.87 9.49 -3.57
C HIS A 81 5.76 10.66 -4.55
N GLY A 82 4.69 10.66 -5.34
CA GLY A 82 4.42 11.72 -6.34
C GLY A 82 3.90 13.04 -5.78
N GLY A 83 3.85 13.24 -4.45
CA GLY A 83 3.41 14.50 -3.86
C GLY A 83 3.03 14.43 -2.38
N PHE A 84 2.83 15.62 -1.77
CA PHE A 84 2.59 15.78 -0.34
C PHE A 84 1.36 15.03 0.18
N LEU A 85 0.21 15.14 -0.52
CA LEU A 85 -1.01 14.44 -0.11
C LEU A 85 -0.87 12.92 -0.23
N HIS A 86 -0.06 12.45 -1.18
CA HIS A 86 0.18 11.03 -1.38
C HIS A 86 0.99 10.44 -0.21
N VAL A 87 2.13 11.05 0.14
CA VAL A 87 2.93 10.59 1.29
C VAL A 87 2.16 10.77 2.61
N ALA A 88 1.49 11.90 2.81
CA ALA A 88 0.72 12.15 4.03
C ALA A 88 -0.41 11.13 4.22
N GLY A 89 -1.13 10.79 3.15
CA GLY A 89 -2.17 9.77 3.18
C GLY A 89 -1.62 8.39 3.52
N ASN A 90 -0.52 7.97 2.88
CA ASN A 90 0.11 6.69 3.15
C ASN A 90 0.60 6.60 4.60
N MET A 91 1.30 7.63 5.09
CA MET A 91 1.83 7.62 6.45
C MET A 91 0.72 7.66 7.50
N LEU A 92 -0.39 8.37 7.24
CA LEU A 92 -1.56 8.36 8.12
C LEU A 92 -2.17 6.96 8.26
N TYR A 93 -2.39 6.25 7.15
CA TYR A 93 -2.93 4.89 7.20
C TYR A 93 -1.94 3.91 7.84
N LEU A 94 -0.65 3.99 7.50
CA LEU A 94 0.37 3.16 8.12
C LEU A 94 0.48 3.41 9.63
N TRP A 95 0.38 4.67 10.06
CA TRP A 95 0.40 5.06 11.47
C TRP A 95 -0.79 4.52 12.25
N ILE A 96 -2.00 4.55 11.66
CA ILE A 96 -3.24 4.15 12.36
C ILE A 96 -3.43 2.63 12.43
N PHE A 97 -2.95 1.88 11.42
CA PHE A 97 -3.24 0.45 11.31
C PHE A 97 -2.00 -0.44 11.43
N GLY A 98 -0.80 0.12 11.22
CA GLY A 98 0.45 -0.64 11.18
C GLY A 98 0.87 -1.16 12.56
N ASP A 99 0.66 -0.37 13.60
CA ASP A 99 1.03 -0.71 14.98
C ASP A 99 0.33 -1.97 15.49
N ASN A 100 -0.98 -2.12 15.30
CA ASN A 100 -1.70 -3.32 15.76
C ASN A 100 -1.32 -4.56 14.94
N VAL A 101 -1.04 -4.40 13.65
CA VAL A 101 -0.62 -5.53 12.81
C VAL A 101 0.81 -5.95 13.15
N GLU A 102 1.69 -4.98 13.39
CA GLU A 102 3.05 -5.22 13.89
C GLU A 102 3.05 -5.92 15.25
N ASP A 103 2.18 -5.50 16.15
CA ASP A 103 2.03 -6.12 17.48
C ASP A 103 1.65 -7.62 17.39
N ARG A 104 0.78 -7.98 16.43
CA ARG A 104 0.34 -9.38 16.22
C ARG A 104 1.37 -10.29 15.55
N MET A 105 2.20 -9.73 14.68
CA MET A 105 3.22 -10.48 13.91
C MET A 105 4.61 -10.43 14.56
N GLY A 106 4.83 -9.44 15.42
CA GLY A 106 6.12 -8.96 15.86
C GLY A 106 6.93 -8.29 14.74
N HIS A 107 7.93 -7.49 15.14
CA HIS A 107 8.72 -6.61 14.27
C HIS A 107 9.20 -7.26 12.96
N PHE A 108 9.97 -8.37 13.06
CA PHE A 108 10.53 -9.01 11.87
C PHE A 108 9.46 -9.61 10.94
N GLY A 109 8.43 -10.24 11.52
CA GLY A 109 7.32 -10.81 10.75
C GLY A 109 6.56 -9.72 9.99
N PHE A 110 6.30 -8.59 10.66
CA PHE A 110 5.65 -7.44 10.05
C PHE A 110 6.47 -6.83 8.91
N LEU A 111 7.80 -6.68 9.07
CA LEU A 111 8.65 -6.15 8.01
C LEU A 111 8.59 -7.02 6.75
N VAL A 112 8.75 -8.34 6.90
CA VAL A 112 8.67 -9.28 5.77
C VAL A 112 7.28 -9.26 5.15
N PHE A 113 6.23 -9.27 5.98
CA PHE A 113 4.84 -9.18 5.52
C PHE A 113 4.59 -7.91 4.69
N TYR A 114 5.04 -6.75 5.17
CA TYR A 114 4.88 -5.47 4.49
C TYR A 114 5.56 -5.47 3.12
N LEU A 115 6.82 -5.91 3.05
CA LEU A 115 7.59 -5.99 1.80
C LEU A 115 6.96 -6.98 0.80
N LEU A 116 6.50 -8.14 1.27
CA LEU A 116 5.82 -9.12 0.41
C LEU A 116 4.49 -8.57 -0.13
N CYS A 117 3.68 -7.93 0.72
CA CYS A 117 2.43 -7.32 0.26
C CYS A 117 2.68 -6.25 -0.80
N GLY A 118 3.70 -5.40 -0.61
CA GLY A 118 4.08 -4.39 -1.60
C GLY A 118 4.51 -5.00 -2.93
N ALA A 119 5.47 -5.92 -2.92
CA ALA A 119 5.95 -6.57 -4.14
C ALA A 119 4.83 -7.30 -4.87
N LEU A 120 4.03 -8.10 -4.16
CA LEU A 120 2.93 -8.85 -4.76
C LEU A 120 1.81 -7.92 -5.27
N SER A 121 1.53 -6.81 -4.59
CA SER A 121 0.55 -5.82 -5.07
C SER A 121 0.96 -5.22 -6.43
N ILE A 122 2.25 -4.95 -6.63
CA ILE A 122 2.77 -4.48 -7.91
C ILE A 122 2.60 -5.57 -8.96
N LEU A 123 2.87 -6.84 -8.64
CA LEU A 123 2.65 -7.94 -9.58
C LEU A 123 1.17 -8.10 -9.97
N VAL A 124 0.23 -7.83 -9.06
CA VAL A 124 -1.20 -7.80 -9.40
C VAL A 124 -1.49 -6.68 -10.40
N GLN A 125 -0.92 -5.48 -10.20
CA GLN A 125 -1.06 -4.37 -11.16
C GLN A 125 -0.47 -4.73 -12.53
N VAL A 126 0.71 -5.36 -12.55
CA VAL A 126 1.37 -5.83 -13.79
C VAL A 126 0.49 -6.86 -14.49
N PHE A 127 -0.14 -7.78 -13.76
CA PHE A 127 -1.02 -8.80 -14.34
C PHE A 127 -2.26 -8.20 -15.02
N PHE A 128 -2.92 -7.21 -14.38
CA PHE A 128 -4.13 -6.59 -14.95
C PHE A 128 -3.82 -5.50 -15.98
N ASN A 129 -2.65 -4.88 -15.93
CA ASN A 129 -2.25 -3.81 -16.85
C ASN A 129 -0.78 -3.95 -17.30
N PRO A 130 -0.43 -5.03 -18.03
CA PRO A 130 0.95 -5.35 -18.38
C PRO A 130 1.58 -4.34 -19.33
N ASP A 131 0.80 -3.72 -20.21
CA ASP A 131 1.31 -2.79 -21.23
C ASP A 131 1.43 -1.33 -20.73
N SER A 132 1.08 -1.06 -19.46
CA SER A 132 1.11 0.29 -18.91
C SER A 132 2.53 0.85 -18.85
N SER A 133 2.70 2.03 -19.45
CA SER A 133 3.89 2.89 -19.36
C SER A 133 3.86 3.84 -18.16
N ILE A 134 2.74 3.93 -17.44
CA ILE A 134 2.57 4.85 -16.33
C ILE A 134 3.33 4.31 -15.12
N PRO A 135 4.27 5.08 -14.54
CA PRO A 135 4.95 4.67 -13.32
C PRO A 135 3.99 4.56 -12.13
N SER A 136 4.00 3.41 -11.49
CA SER A 136 3.35 3.13 -10.22
C SER A 136 4.36 3.28 -9.08
N LEU A 137 4.04 4.10 -8.10
CA LEU A 137 4.87 4.40 -6.94
C LEU A 137 3.98 4.64 -5.72
N GLY A 138 4.54 4.42 -4.53
CA GLY A 138 3.86 4.63 -3.26
C GLY A 138 3.83 3.39 -2.38
N ALA A 139 3.81 3.62 -1.08
CA ALA A 139 3.63 2.61 -0.05
C ALA A 139 2.24 1.95 -0.05
N SER A 140 1.29 2.51 -0.80
CA SER A 140 -0.13 2.22 -0.72
C SER A 140 -0.49 0.75 -0.99
N GLY A 141 0.21 0.06 -1.88
CA GLY A 141 -0.02 -1.38 -2.12
C GLY A 141 0.35 -2.27 -0.92
N ALA A 142 1.47 -1.96 -0.26
CA ALA A 142 1.88 -2.63 0.97
C ALA A 142 0.96 -2.30 2.14
N ILE A 143 0.60 -1.01 2.27
CA ILE A 143 -0.37 -0.55 3.26
C ILE A 143 -1.72 -1.21 3.04
N ALA A 144 -2.17 -1.38 1.79
CA ALA A 144 -3.39 -2.11 1.50
C ALA A 144 -3.33 -3.54 2.05
N GLY A 145 -2.19 -4.22 1.94
CA GLY A 145 -1.94 -5.50 2.61
C GLY A 145 -2.03 -5.42 4.14
N VAL A 146 -1.48 -4.38 4.75
CA VAL A 146 -1.67 -4.12 6.20
C VAL A 146 -3.15 -3.95 6.54
N LEU A 147 -3.93 -3.23 5.74
CA LEU A 147 -5.37 -3.06 5.93
C LEU A 147 -6.13 -4.38 5.77
N GLY A 148 -5.71 -5.23 4.83
CA GLY A 148 -6.23 -6.58 4.63
C GLY A 148 -5.94 -7.50 5.82
N ALA A 149 -4.75 -7.44 6.40
CA ALA A 149 -4.46 -8.13 7.65
C ALA A 149 -5.30 -7.55 8.81
N TYR A 150 -5.42 -6.23 8.88
CA TYR A 150 -6.16 -5.55 9.95
C TYR A 150 -7.65 -5.93 9.95
N ILE A 151 -8.33 -5.93 8.79
CA ILE A 151 -9.75 -6.28 8.72
C ILE A 151 -10.02 -7.72 9.20
N VAL A 152 -9.09 -8.65 8.95
CA VAL A 152 -9.19 -10.05 9.39
C VAL A 152 -8.95 -10.18 10.89
N GLN A 153 -7.96 -9.47 11.43
CA GLN A 153 -7.57 -9.57 12.84
C GLN A 153 -8.47 -8.75 13.77
N PHE A 154 -9.07 -7.67 13.26
CA PHE A 154 -9.77 -6.66 14.04
C PHE A 154 -11.11 -6.21 13.40
N PRO A 155 -11.98 -7.11 12.89
CA PRO A 155 -13.15 -6.72 12.11
C PRO A 155 -14.14 -5.81 12.88
N LYS A 156 -14.20 -5.97 14.21
CA LYS A 156 -15.09 -5.25 15.12
C LYS A 156 -14.45 -4.00 15.74
N ALA A 157 -13.18 -3.72 15.47
CA ALA A 157 -12.50 -2.54 15.99
C ALA A 157 -13.18 -1.27 15.46
N ARG A 158 -13.29 -0.25 16.30
CA ARG A 158 -13.92 1.02 15.91
C ARG A 158 -12.86 1.95 15.36
N VAL A 159 -13.05 2.35 14.11
CA VAL A 159 -12.26 3.39 13.45
C VAL A 159 -13.00 4.71 13.63
N GLN A 160 -12.32 5.70 14.20
CA GLN A 160 -12.79 7.08 14.22
C GLN A 160 -12.40 7.70 12.88
N ALA A 161 -13.39 8.16 12.12
CA ALA A 161 -13.18 8.72 10.80
C ALA A 161 -13.92 10.04 10.64
N ILE A 162 -13.44 10.84 9.70
CA ILE A 162 -14.07 12.09 9.27
C ILE A 162 -14.66 11.87 7.89
N PHE A 163 -15.92 12.27 7.74
CA PHE A 163 -16.53 12.43 6.42
C PHE A 163 -16.31 13.88 5.97
N PRO A 164 -15.59 14.13 4.85
CA PRO A 164 -15.41 15.48 4.34
C PRO A 164 -16.67 15.93 3.59
N LEU A 165 -17.71 16.33 4.33
CA LEU A 165 -18.96 16.87 3.78
C LEU A 165 -18.80 18.41 3.64
N GLY A 166 -18.03 18.83 2.63
CA GLY A 166 -17.67 20.25 2.45
C GLY A 166 -16.66 20.74 3.50
N PHE A 167 -16.97 21.83 4.21
CA PHE A 167 -16.08 22.46 5.20
C PHE A 167 -16.30 21.97 6.65
N ILE A 168 -17.33 21.17 6.91
CA ILE A 168 -17.66 20.70 8.27
C ILE A 168 -17.20 19.24 8.41
N PRO A 169 -16.09 18.96 9.12
CA PRO A 169 -15.68 17.59 9.40
C PRO A 169 -16.65 16.99 10.42
N ILE A 170 -17.45 16.00 10.01
CA ILE A 170 -18.32 15.26 10.92
C ILE A 170 -17.58 14.01 11.38
N PRO A 171 -17.15 13.92 12.66
CA PRO A 171 -16.55 12.71 13.19
C PRO A 171 -17.61 11.63 13.38
N PHE A 172 -17.29 10.41 12.99
CA PHE A 172 -18.13 9.24 13.24
C PHE A 172 -17.28 8.02 13.58
N LYS A 173 -17.91 7.05 14.24
CA LYS A 173 -17.30 5.76 14.58
C LYS A 173 -17.93 4.69 13.74
N ILE A 174 -17.11 3.86 13.12
CA ILE A 174 -17.57 2.76 12.29
C ILE A 174 -16.68 1.54 12.53
N SER A 175 -17.26 0.34 12.41
CA SER A 175 -16.48 -0.89 12.51
C SER A 175 -15.47 -0.97 11.37
N ALA A 176 -14.26 -1.45 11.65
CA ALA A 176 -13.19 -1.61 10.68
C ALA A 176 -13.65 -2.43 9.47
N ILE A 177 -14.47 -3.48 9.67
CA ILE A 177 -15.03 -4.27 8.57
C ILE A 177 -15.83 -3.44 7.57
N TRP A 178 -16.61 -2.47 8.03
CA TRP A 178 -17.41 -1.62 7.16
C TRP A 178 -16.54 -0.53 6.53
N PHE A 179 -15.64 0.08 7.31
CA PHE A 179 -14.75 1.14 6.83
C PHE A 179 -13.80 0.63 5.74
N LEU A 180 -13.06 -0.44 6.05
CA LEU A 180 -12.06 -1.03 5.16
C LEU A 180 -12.73 -1.84 4.05
N GLY A 181 -13.86 -2.50 4.32
CA GLY A 181 -14.65 -3.19 3.30
C GLY A 181 -15.18 -2.22 2.23
N TRP A 182 -15.74 -1.08 2.64
CA TRP A 182 -16.16 -0.04 1.70
C TRP A 182 -14.99 0.58 0.93
N TRP A 183 -13.85 0.79 1.58
CA TRP A 183 -12.64 1.24 0.91
C TRP A 183 -12.19 0.23 -0.16
N PHE A 184 -12.12 -1.06 0.17
CA PHE A 184 -11.75 -2.12 -0.77
C PHE A 184 -12.71 -2.20 -1.97
N VAL A 185 -14.03 -2.16 -1.73
CA VAL A 185 -15.04 -2.19 -2.80
C VAL A 185 -14.85 -1.02 -3.78
N GLN A 186 -14.56 0.19 -3.28
CA GLN A 186 -14.25 1.32 -4.15
C GLN A 186 -12.99 1.09 -4.97
N GLN A 187 -11.90 0.58 -4.37
CA GLN A 187 -10.68 0.25 -5.12
C GLN A 187 -10.94 -0.77 -6.24
N ALA A 188 -11.68 -1.84 -5.93
CA ALA A 188 -12.03 -2.86 -6.92
C ALA A 188 -12.92 -2.30 -8.03
N PHE A 189 -13.92 -1.48 -7.69
CA PHE A 189 -14.80 -0.84 -8.66
C PHE A 189 -14.03 0.09 -9.61
N TYR A 190 -13.16 0.95 -9.07
CA TYR A 190 -12.31 1.83 -9.87
C TYR A 190 -11.33 1.05 -10.74
N GLY A 191 -10.77 -0.06 -10.24
CA GLY A 191 -9.92 -0.96 -11.03
C GLY A 191 -10.66 -1.59 -12.22
N VAL A 192 -11.89 -2.06 -12.01
CA VAL A 192 -12.72 -2.61 -13.11
C VAL A 192 -13.12 -1.53 -14.10
N ALA A 193 -13.46 -0.33 -13.63
CA ALA A 193 -13.80 0.81 -14.48
C ALA A 193 -12.61 1.23 -15.37
N ASP A 194 -11.39 1.19 -14.83
CA ASP A 194 -10.15 1.46 -15.57
C ASP A 194 -9.92 0.47 -16.72
N LEU A 195 -10.25 -0.82 -16.53
CA LEU A 195 -10.22 -1.81 -17.63
C LEU A 195 -11.19 -1.46 -18.77
N GLY A 196 -12.37 -0.92 -18.44
CA GLY A 196 -13.37 -0.49 -19.42
C GLY A 196 -13.02 0.82 -20.15
N ALA A 197 -12.37 1.75 -19.44
CA ALA A 197 -11.95 3.06 -19.94
C ALA A 197 -10.80 2.99 -20.96
N ARG A 198 -10.10 1.84 -21.08
CA ARG A 198 -9.15 1.56 -22.19
C ARG A 198 -9.75 1.76 -23.59
N SER A 199 -11.08 1.81 -23.68
CA SER A 199 -11.83 2.03 -24.92
C SER A 199 -12.07 3.51 -25.25
N ALA A 200 -11.79 4.44 -24.34
CA ALA A 200 -12.14 5.85 -24.49
C ALA A 200 -11.14 6.80 -23.80
N VAL A 201 -10.35 7.50 -24.63
CA VAL A 201 -9.63 8.76 -24.35
C VAL A 201 -8.28 8.64 -23.62
N GLY A 202 -7.21 9.05 -24.33
CA GLY A 202 -5.82 9.13 -23.85
C GLY A 202 -5.55 10.27 -22.88
N MET A 203 -6.01 10.14 -21.63
CA MET A 203 -5.64 11.03 -20.52
C MET A 203 -4.74 10.27 -19.53
N GLU A 204 -3.44 10.15 -19.83
CA GLU A 204 -2.43 9.64 -18.89
C GLU A 204 -2.06 10.72 -17.85
N GLN A 205 -2.96 10.99 -16.91
CA GLN A 205 -2.59 11.67 -15.66
C GLN A 205 -2.34 10.59 -14.60
N GLY A 206 -1.11 10.54 -14.07
CA GLY A 206 -0.60 9.65 -13.00
C GLY A 206 -1.69 8.81 -12.32
N GLY A 207 -2.01 7.68 -12.94
CA GLY A 207 -3.16 6.87 -12.58
C GLY A 207 -2.95 6.18 -11.24
N VAL A 208 -3.93 6.26 -10.36
CA VAL A 208 -3.95 5.47 -9.12
C VAL A 208 -3.95 3.99 -9.48
N ALA A 209 -3.00 3.22 -8.96
CA ALA A 209 -2.88 1.78 -9.20
C ALA A 209 -3.95 0.98 -8.43
N TYR A 210 -5.22 1.12 -8.83
CA TYR A 210 -6.37 0.51 -8.15
C TYR A 210 -6.25 -1.02 -8.01
N TRP A 211 -5.67 -1.71 -9.01
CA TRP A 211 -5.43 -3.16 -8.93
C TRP A 211 -4.33 -3.51 -7.95
N ALA A 212 -3.29 -2.68 -7.80
CA ALA A 212 -2.32 -2.85 -6.72
C ALA A 212 -2.99 -2.76 -5.36
N HIS A 213 -3.87 -1.78 -5.14
CA HIS A 213 -4.57 -1.63 -3.86
C HIS A 213 -5.50 -2.80 -3.55
N ALA A 214 -6.36 -3.18 -4.49
CA ALA A 214 -7.27 -4.30 -4.31
C ALA A 214 -6.50 -5.63 -4.13
N GLY A 215 -5.47 -5.86 -4.95
CA GLY A 215 -4.61 -7.03 -4.87
C GLY A 215 -3.86 -7.10 -3.55
N GLY A 216 -3.19 -6.01 -3.16
CA GLY A 216 -2.48 -5.90 -1.89
C GLY A 216 -3.40 -6.22 -0.70
N PHE A 217 -4.62 -5.66 -0.69
CA PHE A 217 -5.61 -5.94 0.36
C PHE A 217 -5.97 -7.43 0.47
N VAL A 218 -6.29 -8.08 -0.65
CA VAL A 218 -6.62 -9.51 -0.66
C VAL A 218 -5.43 -10.35 -0.23
N ILE A 219 -4.24 -10.03 -0.74
CA ILE A 219 -2.99 -10.74 -0.42
C ILE A 219 -2.68 -10.63 1.07
N GLY A 220 -2.78 -9.44 1.65
CA GLY A 220 -2.58 -9.25 3.08
C GLY A 220 -3.60 -9.99 3.93
N ALA A 221 -4.88 -9.98 3.53
CA ALA A 221 -5.94 -10.72 4.20
C ALA A 221 -5.73 -12.24 4.17
N ILE A 222 -5.01 -12.77 3.17
CA ILE A 222 -4.65 -14.19 3.08
C ILE A 222 -3.34 -14.46 3.84
N LEU A 223 -2.29 -13.68 3.60
CA LEU A 223 -0.96 -13.90 4.17
C LEU A 223 -0.94 -13.73 5.69
N VAL A 224 -1.85 -12.94 6.27
CA VAL A 224 -1.92 -12.72 7.72
C VAL A 224 -1.94 -14.03 8.53
N PHE A 225 -2.56 -15.10 8.02
CA PHE A 225 -2.64 -16.39 8.70
C PHE A 225 -1.28 -17.10 8.84
N LEU A 226 -0.29 -16.74 8.02
CA LEU A 226 1.07 -17.30 8.07
C LEU A 226 2.01 -16.51 8.99
N PHE A 227 1.66 -15.26 9.32
CA PHE A 227 2.56 -14.32 10.01
C PHE A 227 2.17 -14.03 11.46
N VAL A 228 0.92 -14.30 11.85
CA VAL A 228 0.46 -14.07 13.23
C VAL A 228 1.08 -15.10 14.18
N ARG A 229 1.71 -14.63 15.27
CA ARG A 229 2.43 -15.48 16.24
C ARG A 229 1.50 -16.32 17.12
N ASP A 230 0.33 -15.78 17.48
CA ASP A 230 -0.71 -16.50 18.22
C ASP A 230 -2.09 -16.19 17.64
N PRO A 231 -2.62 -17.04 16.74
CA PRO A 231 -3.93 -16.85 16.13
C PRO A 231 -5.11 -17.01 17.10
N ARG A 232 -4.88 -17.61 18.28
CA ARG A 232 -5.93 -17.96 19.25
C ARG A 232 -6.00 -17.00 20.42
N SER A 233 -4.95 -16.22 20.67
CA SER A 233 -4.97 -15.16 21.67
C SER A 233 -6.04 -14.14 21.27
N PRO A 234 -7.12 -13.99 22.07
CA PRO A 234 -8.04 -12.89 21.87
C PRO A 234 -7.22 -11.61 21.93
N TYR A 235 -7.41 -10.71 20.97
CA TYR A 235 -6.91 -9.36 21.20
C TYR A 235 -7.54 -8.87 22.49
N GLN A 236 -6.71 -8.63 23.50
CA GLN A 236 -7.20 -8.16 24.78
C GLN A 236 -7.61 -6.69 24.60
N GLY A 237 -8.70 -6.42 23.90
CA GLY A 237 -9.33 -5.11 23.89
C GLY A 237 -10.14 -4.96 25.16
N SER A 238 -9.52 -4.53 26.26
CA SER A 238 -10.17 -3.75 27.32
C SER A 238 -9.18 -3.38 28.43
N ARG A 239 -9.05 -2.08 28.74
CA ARG A 239 -9.92 -1.41 29.72
C ARG A 239 -10.14 0.04 29.31
#